data_AF-A0A928NNN1-F1
#
_entry.id   AF-A0A928NNN1-F1
#
_cell.length_a   1.000
_cell.length_b   1.000
_cell.length_c   1.000
_cell.angle_alpha   90.00
_cell.angle_beta   90.00
_cell.angle_gamma   90.00
#
_symmetry.space_group_name_H-M   'P 1'
#
loop_
_entity.id
_entity.type
_entity.pdbx_description
1 polymer ?
#
loop_
_entity_poly.entity_id
_entity_poly.type
_entity_poly.pdbx_seq_one_letter_code
_entity_poly.pdbx_strand_id
1 'polypeptide(L)'
;MKFEYQEYNKKATDDELIDDVTRVAKEHGLSSLSMHEYKTYGSFDNSTITRRFGTWNHALELAGLECRNRFYTELELFNNLQHV
;
A
#
# COMPACT_ATOMS: atom_id res chain seq x y z
N MET A 1 34.05 -8.34 17.63
CA MET A 1 33.10 -8.67 16.54
C MET A 1 31.78 -8.02 16.91
N LYS A 2 31.39 -6.96 16.20
CA LYS A 2 30.09 -6.32 16.39
C LYS A 2 29.09 -7.24 15.69
N PHE A 3 28.17 -7.81 16.44
CA PHE A 3 27.05 -8.55 15.87
C PHE A 3 26.27 -7.56 15.02
N GLU A 4 26.52 -7.59 13.71
CA GLU A 4 25.66 -6.96 12.71
C GLU A 4 24.30 -7.62 12.88
N TYR A 5 23.40 -6.90 13.55
CA TYR A 5 22.02 -7.31 13.70
C TYR A 5 21.42 -7.40 12.30
N GLN A 6 21.39 -8.61 11.76
CA GLN A 6 20.50 -9.00 10.69
C GLN A 6 19.09 -8.91 11.30
N GLU A 7 18.51 -7.71 11.31
CA GLU A 7 17.12 -7.46 11.73
C GLU A 7 16.18 -8.12 10.72
N TYR A 8 16.04 -9.44 10.83
CA TYR A 8 15.15 -10.28 10.03
C TYR A 8 13.68 -10.13 10.46
N ASN A 9 13.32 -8.96 11.00
CA ASN A 9 11.98 -8.58 11.44
C ASN A 9 11.72 -7.08 11.18
N LYS A 10 12.35 -6.51 10.14
CA LYS A 10 11.99 -5.17 9.68
C LYS A 10 10.56 -5.20 9.16
N LYS A 11 9.61 -4.85 10.03
CA LYS A 11 8.31 -4.35 9.57
C LYS A 11 8.63 -3.21 8.61
N ALA A 12 8.13 -3.30 7.38
CA ALA A 12 8.26 -2.21 6.42
C ALA A 12 7.85 -0.90 7.08
N THR A 13 8.71 0.10 6.97
CA THR A 13 8.43 1.44 7.45
C THR A 13 7.38 2.09 6.56
N ASP A 14 6.68 3.09 7.08
CA ASP A 14 5.63 3.77 6.32
C ASP A 14 6.22 4.43 5.06
N ASP A 15 7.42 5.00 5.17
CA ASP A 15 8.20 5.48 4.03
C ASP A 15 8.50 4.39 2.99
N GLU A 16 8.97 3.20 3.39
CA GLU A 16 9.27 2.11 2.44
C GLU A 16 8.02 1.64 1.67
N LEU A 17 6.88 1.63 2.34
CA LEU A 17 5.61 1.26 1.72
C LEU A 17 5.16 2.29 0.68
N ILE A 18 5.27 3.59 1.00
CA ILE A 18 4.93 4.67 0.07
C ILE A 18 5.94 4.77 -1.08
N ASP A 19 7.23 4.56 -0.79
CA ASP A 19 8.28 4.55 -1.81
C ASP A 19 8.04 3.40 -2.82
N ASP A 20 7.67 2.20 -2.36
CA ASP A 20 7.36 1.09 -3.26
C ASP A 20 6.12 1.35 -4.11
N VAL A 21 5.03 1.90 -3.53
CA VAL A 21 3.83 2.30 -4.28
C VAL A 21 4.18 3.35 -5.35
N THR A 22 4.99 4.34 -4.98
CA THR A 22 5.46 5.40 -5.89
C THR A 22 6.37 4.84 -6.99
N ARG A 23 7.27 3.92 -6.63
CA ARG A 23 8.20 3.26 -7.55
C ARG A 23 7.44 2.48 -8.61
N VAL A 24 6.46 1.66 -8.20
CA VAL A 24 5.62 0.89 -9.13
C VAL A 24 4.86 1.83 -10.08
N ALA A 25 4.25 2.89 -9.55
CA ALA A 25 3.53 3.85 -10.38
C ALA A 25 4.46 4.52 -11.41
N LYS A 26 5.67 4.93 -11.01
CA LYS A 26 6.69 5.52 -11.90
C LYS A 26 7.19 4.54 -12.95
N GLU A 27 7.46 3.30 -12.56
CA GLU A 27 7.97 2.24 -13.44
C GLU A 27 6.99 1.93 -14.58
N HIS A 28 5.69 1.97 -14.28
CA HIS A 28 4.63 1.76 -15.26
C HIS A 28 4.12 3.06 -15.91
N GLY A 29 4.64 4.23 -15.53
CA GLY A 29 4.19 5.52 -16.04
C GLY A 29 2.73 5.84 -15.72
N LEU A 30 2.21 5.30 -14.62
CA LEU A 30 0.84 5.44 -14.19
C LEU A 30 0.69 6.61 -13.21
N SER A 31 -0.22 7.54 -13.51
CA SER A 31 -0.59 8.61 -12.56
C SER A 31 -1.44 8.09 -11.39
N SER A 32 -2.04 6.91 -11.52
CA SER A 32 -2.90 6.27 -10.54
C SER A 32 -2.62 4.79 -10.49
N LEU A 33 -2.42 4.20 -9.31
CA LEU A 33 -2.16 2.76 -9.17
C LEU A 33 -3.35 2.05 -8.52
N SER A 34 -3.86 0.98 -9.12
CA SER A 34 -4.90 0.15 -8.51
C SER A 34 -4.30 -0.89 -7.56
N MET A 35 -5.07 -1.31 -6.54
CA MET A 35 -4.67 -2.40 -5.63
C MET A 35 -4.33 -3.69 -6.40
N HIS A 36 -5.03 -3.95 -7.51
CA HIS A 36 -4.77 -5.12 -8.35
C HIS A 36 -3.42 -5.03 -9.07
N GLU A 37 -3.10 -3.86 -9.62
CA GLU A 37 -1.82 -3.60 -10.29
C GLU A 37 -0.68 -3.66 -9.29
N TYR A 38 -0.83 -3.03 -8.13
CA TYR A 38 0.16 -3.12 -7.06
C TYR A 38 0.32 -4.54 -6.52
N LYS A 39 -0.75 -5.35 -6.46
CA LYS A 39 -0.61 -6.77 -6.09
C LYS A 39 0.22 -7.56 -7.12
N THR A 40 0.24 -7.13 -8.38
CA THR A 40 1.01 -7.78 -9.45
C THR A 40 2.44 -7.26 -9.54
N TYR A 41 2.66 -5.96 -9.32
CA TYR A 41 3.95 -5.28 -9.56
C TYR A 41 4.67 -4.83 -8.27
N GLY A 42 3.94 -4.70 -7.17
CA GLY A 42 4.43 -4.26 -5.87
C GLY A 42 5.18 -5.35 -5.13
N SER A 43 6.09 -4.90 -4.27
CA SER A 43 6.88 -5.80 -3.42
C SER A 43 6.14 -6.19 -2.14
N PHE A 44 5.10 -5.43 -1.79
CA PHE A 44 4.31 -5.63 -0.57
C PHE A 44 2.85 -5.96 -0.89
N ASP A 45 2.20 -6.64 0.06
CA ASP A 45 0.75 -6.86 0.00
C ASP A 45 -0.01 -5.53 0.10
N ASN A 46 -0.98 -5.33 -0.78
CA ASN A 46 -1.93 -4.21 -0.69
C ASN A 46 -2.63 -4.14 0.68
N SER A 47 -2.84 -5.29 1.33
CA SER A 47 -3.40 -5.39 2.69
C SER A 47 -2.50 -4.76 3.75
N THR A 48 -1.18 -4.78 3.54
CA THR A 48 -0.21 -4.13 4.44
C THR A 48 -0.31 -2.61 4.30
N ILE A 49 -0.42 -2.12 3.06
CA ILE A 49 -0.61 -0.70 2.76
C ILE A 49 -1.92 -0.19 3.39
N THR A 50 -3.04 -0.85 3.13
CA THR A 50 -4.34 -0.43 3.69
C THR A 50 -4.38 -0.53 5.21
N ARG A 51 -3.76 -1.55 5.82
CA ARG A 51 -3.69 -1.64 7.29
C ARG A 51 -2.83 -0.55 7.93
N ARG A 52 -1.80 -0.04 7.25
CA ARG A 52 -0.92 1.00 7.77
C ARG A 52 -1.46 2.41 7.55
N PHE A 53 -2.03 2.66 6.38
CA PHE A 53 -2.54 3.98 5.97
C PHE A 53 -4.07 4.11 6.05
N GLY A 54 -4.76 3.07 6.53
CA GLY A 54 -6.22 2.99 6.61
C GLY A 54 -6.88 2.68 5.27
N THR A 55 -6.64 3.49 4.24
CA THR A 55 -7.22 3.29 2.90
C THR A 55 -6.17 3.37 1.80
N TRP A 56 -6.43 2.66 0.70
CA TRP A 56 -5.55 2.69 -0.48
C TRP A 56 -5.47 4.10 -1.09
N ASN A 57 -6.59 4.83 -1.10
CA ASN A 57 -6.60 6.22 -1.55
C ASN A 57 -5.72 7.11 -0.69
N HIS A 58 -5.69 6.90 0.64
CA HIS A 58 -4.79 7.67 1.50
C HIS A 58 -3.31 7.32 1.22
N ALA A 59 -2.99 6.06 0.95
CA ALA A 59 -1.65 5.68 0.53
C ALA A 59 -1.24 6.30 -0.82
N LEU A 60 -2.15 6.37 -1.79
CA LEU A 60 -1.91 7.05 -3.06
C LEU A 60 -1.70 8.55 -2.87
N GLU A 61 -2.48 9.19 -2.00
CA GLU A 61 -2.34 10.61 -1.65
C GLU A 61 -0.97 10.90 -1.03
N LEU A 62 -0.52 10.05 -0.09
CA LEU A 62 0.82 10.13 0.50
C LEU A 62 1.94 9.88 -0.53
N ALA A 63 1.68 9.02 -1.53
CA ALA A 63 2.57 8.77 -2.66
C ALA A 63 2.54 9.90 -3.72
N GLY A 64 1.67 10.91 -3.58
CA GLY A 64 1.49 11.97 -4.58
C GLY A 64 0.87 11.47 -5.90
N LEU A 65 0.12 10.36 -5.85
CA LEU A 65 -0.56 9.75 -6.99
C LEU A 65 -2.03 10.16 -7.03
N GLU A 66 -2.63 10.12 -8.22
CA GLU A 66 -4.04 10.40 -8.41
C GLU A 66 -4.93 9.24 -7.95
N CYS A 67 -5.85 9.54 -7.05
CA CYS A 67 -6.90 8.61 -6.65
C CYS A 67 -8.01 8.59 -7.70
N ARG A 68 -7.97 7.59 -8.60
CA ARG A 68 -8.93 7.45 -9.70
C ARG A 68 -10.36 7.14 -9.24
N ASN A 69 -10.53 6.69 -7.99
CA ASN A 69 -11.83 6.31 -7.44
C ASN A 69 -12.04 6.97 -6.06
N ARG A 70 -12.67 8.15 -6.03
CA ARG A 70 -13.37 8.60 -4.82
C ARG A 70 -14.58 7.66 -4.63
N PHE A 71 -14.90 7.31 -3.39
CA PHE A 71 -15.91 6.32 -2.95
C PHE A 71 -15.35 4.88 -2.94
N TYR A 72 -15.11 4.24 -1.79
CA TYR A 72 -15.99 4.16 -0.62
C TYR A 72 -15.26 4.41 0.71
N THR A 73 -15.88 5.23 1.54
CA THR A 73 -15.54 5.49 2.95
C THR A 73 -15.81 4.25 3.82
N GLU A 74 -15.20 4.22 5.00
CA GLU A 74 -15.04 3.10 5.96
C GLU A 74 -16.25 2.18 6.26
N LEU A 75 -17.47 2.51 5.84
CA LEU A 75 -18.69 1.81 6.20
C LEU A 75 -19.06 0.63 5.28
N GLU A 76 -18.56 0.57 4.03
CA GLU A 76 -18.98 -0.50 3.08
C GLU A 76 -18.03 -1.70 2.99
N LEU A 77 -16.77 -1.60 3.45
CA LEU A 77 -15.80 -2.70 3.33
C LEU A 77 -15.90 -3.73 4.47
N PHE A 78 -16.42 -3.35 5.65
CA PHE A 78 -16.53 -4.27 6.79
C PHE A 78 -17.58 -5.38 6.61
N ASN A 79 -18.45 -5.28 5.59
CA ASN A 79 -19.55 -6.24 5.42
C ASN A 79 -19.17 -7.55 4.70
N ASN A 80 -17.93 -7.70 4.22
CA ASN A 80 -17.52 -8.90 3.45
C ASN A 80 -16.63 -9.90 4.20
N LEU A 81 -16.34 -9.70 5.49
CA LEU A 81 -15.52 -10.65 6.27
C LEU A 81 -16.09 -11.05 7.63
N GLN A 82 -17.34 -10.68 7.97
CA GLN A 82 -17.89 -11.01 9.30
C GLN A 82 -19.11 -11.90 9.35
N HIS A 83 -19.81 -12.26 8.28
CA HIS A 83 -20.92 -13.22 8.38
C HIS A 83 -20.79 -14.42 7.42
N VAL A 84 -20.20 -15.48 8.02
CA VAL A 84 -20.44 -16.94 7.86
C VAL A 84 -20.08 -17.61 6.54
#